data_AF-A0A562STI4-F1
#
_entry.id   AF-A0A562STI4-F1
#
_cell.length_a   1.000
_cell.length_b   1.000
_cell.length_c   1.000
_cell.angle_alpha   90.00
_cell.angle_beta   90.00
_cell.angle_gamma   90.00
#
_symmetry.space_group_name_H-M   'P 1'
#
loop_
_entity.id
_entity.type
_entity.pdbx_description
1 polymer ?
#
loop_
_entity_poly.entity_id
_entity_poly.type
_entity_poly.pdbx_seq_one_letter_code
_entity_poly.pdbx_strand_id
1 'polypeptide(L)'
;MLAEIGGLWKAVYPNEKFEYAFYDDTIARFYEKEQKTAQLMNTAMGIAIFISCMGLFGLATFTAQQRTREIGIRKVLGASAASITTMLSKDFILLVAIALAVAAPVAWYCMQRWLEHFAYRTTIAWWIFAVAGLSAMLIALLTVSFQAVKAALASPVKSLRVE
;
A
#
# COMPACT_ATOMS: atom_id res chain seq x y z
N MET A 1 -51.65 7.20 -12.03
CA MET A 1 -50.95 6.64 -10.86
C MET A 1 -50.15 7.68 -10.05
N LEU A 2 -48.94 8.13 -10.44
CA LEU A 2 -48.20 9.14 -9.64
C LEU A 2 -48.91 10.51 -9.56
N ALA A 3 -49.57 10.93 -10.65
CA ALA A 3 -50.37 12.16 -10.68
C ALA A 3 -51.68 12.08 -9.85
N GLU A 4 -52.26 10.89 -9.70
CA GLU A 4 -53.43 10.64 -8.84
C GLU A 4 -53.07 10.71 -7.36
N ILE A 5 -51.92 10.11 -7.00
CA ILE A 5 -51.40 10.12 -5.62
C ILE A 5 -51.02 11.55 -5.21
N GLY A 6 -50.43 12.34 -6.11
CA GLY A 6 -50.13 13.76 -5.86
C GLY A 6 -51.40 14.61 -5.65
N GLY A 7 -52.50 14.29 -6.33
CA GLY A 7 -53.79 14.95 -6.15
C GLY A 7 -54.43 14.68 -4.78
N LEU A 8 -54.39 13.42 -4.32
CA LEU A 8 -54.86 13.02 -2.99
C LEU A 8 -53.98 13.58 -1.87
N TRP A 9 -52.67 13.62 -2.05
CA TRP A 9 -51.73 14.19 -1.08
C TRP A 9 -51.99 15.67 -0.81
N LYS A 10 -52.29 16.43 -1.87
CA LYS A 10 -52.59 17.86 -1.79
C LYS A 10 -53.93 18.16 -1.10
N ALA A 11 -54.87 17.20 -1.12
CA ALA A 11 -56.14 17.31 -0.41
C ALA A 11 -56.00 17.10 1.11
N VAL A 12 -55.00 16.31 1.54
CA VAL A 12 -54.74 16.03 2.97
C VAL A 12 -53.72 16.99 3.58
N TYR A 13 -52.72 17.44 2.80
CA TYR A 13 -51.67 18.36 3.24
C TYR A 13 -51.46 19.51 2.24
N PRO A 14 -52.26 20.60 2.31
CA PRO A 14 -52.30 21.66 1.30
C PRO A 14 -51.02 22.50 1.18
N ASN A 15 -50.21 22.56 2.23
CA ASN A 15 -49.02 23.43 2.32
C ASN A 15 -47.68 22.67 2.11
N GLU A 16 -47.72 21.35 1.92
CA GLU A 16 -46.54 20.51 1.71
C GLU A 16 -46.42 20.13 0.23
N LYS A 17 -45.26 20.36 -0.38
CA LYS A 17 -45.01 19.99 -1.78
C LYS A 17 -44.88 18.47 -1.86
N PHE A 18 -45.64 17.84 -2.75
CA PHE A 18 -45.48 16.41 -3.05
C PHE A 18 -44.16 16.20 -3.79
N GLU A 19 -43.09 15.97 -3.04
CA GLU A 19 -41.80 15.52 -3.57
C GLU A 19 -41.81 14.00 -3.60
N TYR A 20 -41.60 13.44 -4.79
CA TYR A 20 -41.39 12.01 -4.96
C TYR A 20 -39.97 11.83 -5.49
N ALA A 21 -39.20 10.99 -4.81
CA ALA A 21 -37.91 10.54 -5.29
C ALA A 21 -38.03 9.04 -5.54
N PHE A 22 -37.72 8.58 -6.75
CA PHE A 22 -37.60 7.15 -6.98
C PHE A 22 -36.47 6.62 -6.10
N TYR A 23 -36.74 5.52 -5.39
CA TYR A 23 -35.71 4.84 -4.61
C TYR A 23 -34.54 4.40 -5.51
N ASP A 24 -34.83 4.05 -6.77
CA ASP A 24 -33.83 3.69 -7.78
C ASP A 24 -32.82 4.81 -8.07
N ASP A 25 -33.29 6.06 -8.25
CA ASP A 25 -32.42 7.22 -8.47
C ASP A 25 -31.59 7.57 -7.22
N THR A 26 -32.16 7.34 -6.04
CA THR A 26 -31.50 7.59 -4.76
C THR A 26 -30.37 6.57 -4.55
N ILE A 27 -30.65 5.29 -4.79
CA ILE A 27 -29.66 4.20 -4.71
C ILE A 27 -28.57 4.39 -5.76
N ALA A 28 -28.91 4.74 -7.00
CA ALA A 28 -27.93 5.01 -8.07
C ALA A 28 -26.94 6.13 -7.68
N ARG A 29 -27.41 7.21 -7.05
CA ARG A 29 -26.54 8.30 -6.55
C ARG A 29 -25.63 7.88 -5.40
N PHE A 30 -26.06 6.96 -4.53
CA PHE A 30 -25.20 6.39 -3.50
C PHE A 30 -24.09 5.53 -4.10
N TYR A 31 -24.41 4.68 -5.08
CA TYR A 31 -23.43 3.86 -5.80
C TYR A 31 -22.39 4.69 -6.57
N GLU A 32 -22.81 5.77 -7.24
CA GLU A 32 -21.87 6.66 -7.94
C GLU A 32 -20.88 7.34 -6.99
N LYS A 33 -21.34 7.79 -5.81
CA LYS A 33 -20.46 8.40 -4.81
C LYS A 33 -19.46 7.37 -4.28
N GLU A 34 -19.93 6.16 -3.97
CA GLU A 34 -19.09 5.08 -3.45
C GLU A 34 -18.02 4.65 -4.47
N GLN A 35 -18.39 4.50 -5.75
CA GLN A 35 -17.43 4.21 -6.83
C GLN A 35 -16.39 5.32 -6.99
N LYS A 36 -16.77 6.59 -6.93
CA LYS A 36 -15.83 7.72 -7.05
C LYS A 36 -14.84 7.74 -5.87
N THR A 37 -15.31 7.51 -4.65
CA THR A 37 -14.44 7.41 -3.47
C THR A 37 -13.49 6.22 -3.59
N ALA A 38 -13.98 5.06 -4.02
CA ALA A 38 -13.15 3.88 -4.23
C ALA A 38 -12.07 4.11 -5.31
N GLN A 39 -12.42 4.79 -6.41
CA GLN A 39 -11.47 5.12 -7.47
C GLN A 39 -10.36 6.06 -6.99
N LEU A 40 -10.71 7.12 -6.25
CA LEU A 40 -9.72 8.03 -5.66
C LEU A 40 -8.79 7.29 -4.70
N MET A 41 -9.35 6.45 -3.82
CA MET A 41 -8.57 5.65 -2.87
C MET A 41 -7.60 4.70 -3.59
N ASN A 42 -8.06 4.03 -4.65
CA ASN A 42 -7.22 3.11 -5.42
C ASN A 42 -6.07 3.84 -6.12
N THR A 43 -6.34 5.00 -6.74
CA THR A 43 -5.27 5.81 -7.36
C THR A 43 -4.26 6.33 -6.33
N ALA A 44 -4.73 6.79 -5.16
CA ALA A 44 -3.87 7.24 -4.08
C ALA A 44 -3.01 6.10 -3.51
N MET A 45 -3.58 4.90 -3.34
CA MET A 45 -2.83 3.71 -2.92
C MET A 45 -1.74 3.34 -3.93
N GLY A 46 -2.05 3.39 -5.23
CA GLY A 46 -1.06 3.13 -6.28
C GLY A 46 0.14 4.09 -6.22
N ILE A 47 -0.13 5.39 -6.06
CA ILE A 47 0.92 6.41 -5.91
C ILE A 47 1.71 6.20 -4.60
N ALA A 48 1.04 5.92 -3.50
CA ALA A 48 1.68 5.67 -2.21
C ALA A 48 2.64 4.48 -2.28
N ILE A 49 2.22 3.36 -2.88
CA ILE A 49 3.07 2.19 -3.10
C ILE A 49 4.30 2.55 -3.94
N PHE A 50 4.10 3.32 -5.01
CA PHE A 50 5.20 3.76 -5.88
C PHE A 50 6.24 4.60 -5.11
N ILE A 51 5.79 5.56 -4.31
CA ILE A 51 6.67 6.40 -3.47
C ILE A 51 7.38 5.56 -2.41
N SER A 52 6.68 4.61 -1.76
CA SER A 52 7.30 3.70 -0.79
C SER A 52 8.40 2.84 -1.42
N CYS A 53 8.19 2.35 -2.64
CA CYS A 53 9.21 1.61 -3.39
C CYS A 53 10.45 2.49 -3.68
N MET A 54 10.23 3.76 -4.06
CA MET A 54 11.32 4.72 -4.27
C MET A 54 12.11 5.01 -2.99
N GLY A 55 11.41 5.14 -1.85
CA GLY A 55 12.06 5.32 -0.54
C GLY A 55 12.92 4.10 -0.16
N LEU A 56 12.39 2.90 -0.31
CA LEU A 56 13.10 1.66 -0.04
C LEU A 56 14.31 1.48 -0.97
N PHE A 57 14.17 1.84 -2.24
CA PHE A 57 15.27 1.89 -3.21
C PHE A 57 16.38 2.86 -2.79
N GLY A 58 16.02 4.07 -2.36
CA GLY A 58 16.98 5.06 -1.87
C GLY A 58 17.75 4.56 -0.64
N LEU A 59 17.03 3.98 0.31
CA LEU A 59 17.60 3.41 1.54
C LEU A 59 18.55 2.25 1.23
N ALA A 60 18.14 1.31 0.38
CA ALA A 60 18.98 0.19 -0.07
C ALA A 60 20.26 0.67 -0.78
N THR A 61 20.15 1.70 -1.62
CA THR A 61 21.29 2.29 -2.33
C THR A 61 22.27 2.95 -1.35
N PHE A 62 21.74 3.72 -0.39
CA PHE A 62 22.55 4.37 0.63
C PHE A 62 23.26 3.36 1.53
N THR A 63 22.55 2.32 1.99
CA THR A 63 23.16 1.24 2.80
C THR A 63 24.22 0.48 2.01
N ALA A 64 23.99 0.21 0.72
CA ALA A 64 24.97 -0.41 -0.14
C ALA A 64 26.23 0.47 -0.28
N GLN A 65 26.08 1.78 -0.47
CA GLN A 65 27.19 2.74 -0.49
C GLN A 65 27.94 2.78 0.84
N GLN A 66 27.25 2.85 1.98
CA GLN A 66 27.88 2.92 3.29
C GLN A 66 28.66 1.63 3.64
N ARG A 67 28.20 0.47 3.16
CA ARG A 67 28.88 -0.83 3.32
C ARG A 67 29.83 -1.19 2.18
N THR A 68 30.05 -0.33 1.17
CA THR A 68 30.97 -0.62 0.06
C THR A 68 32.40 -0.91 0.52
N ARG A 69 32.90 -0.27 1.58
CA ARG A 69 34.24 -0.55 2.14
C ARG A 69 34.36 -1.97 2.68
N GLU A 70 33.37 -2.44 3.45
CA GLU A 70 33.36 -3.80 4.01
C GLU A 70 33.16 -4.86 2.92
N ILE A 71 32.27 -4.57 1.97
CA ILE A 71 32.00 -5.39 0.78
C ILE A 71 33.26 -5.52 -0.08
N GLY A 72 34.01 -4.43 -0.28
CA GLY A 72 35.26 -4.40 -1.02
C GLY A 72 36.34 -5.26 -0.38
N ILE A 73 36.53 -5.14 0.94
CA ILE A 73 37.50 -5.97 1.69
C ILE A 73 37.13 -7.46 1.62
N ARG A 74 35.86 -7.81 1.85
CA ARG A 74 35.40 -9.21 1.75
C ARG A 74 35.53 -9.79 0.34
N LYS A 75 35.29 -8.99 -0.70
CA LYS A 75 35.41 -9.43 -2.10
C LYS A 75 36.87 -9.69 -2.49
N VAL A 76 37.82 -8.89 -1.98
CA VAL A 76 39.27 -9.14 -2.15
C VAL A 76 39.71 -10.40 -1.39
N LEU A 77 39.08 -10.70 -0.25
CA LEU A 77 39.26 -11.95 0.49
C LEU A 77 38.54 -13.18 -0.13
N GLY A 78 37.95 -13.03 -1.33
CA GLY A 78 37.33 -14.14 -2.06
C GLY A 78 35.85 -14.38 -1.76
N ALA A 79 35.17 -13.48 -1.05
CA ALA A 79 33.73 -13.62 -0.81
C ALA A 79 32.94 -13.47 -2.11
N SER A 80 32.05 -14.44 -2.37
CA SER A 80 31.18 -14.44 -3.55
C SER A 80 30.13 -13.31 -3.48
N ALA A 81 29.74 -12.79 -4.65
CA ALA A 81 28.66 -11.81 -4.77
C ALA A 81 27.35 -12.31 -4.11
N ALA A 82 27.10 -13.62 -4.15
CA ALA A 82 25.95 -14.27 -3.52
C ALA A 82 25.93 -14.09 -1.99
N SER A 83 27.08 -14.21 -1.32
CA SER A 83 27.20 -14.04 0.15
C SER A 83 26.89 -12.60 0.58
N ILE A 84 27.27 -11.63 -0.25
CA ILE A 84 27.01 -10.21 0.01
C ILE A 84 25.52 -9.90 -0.21
N THR A 85 24.92 -10.43 -1.26
CA THR A 85 23.48 -10.27 -1.53
C THR A 85 22.61 -10.90 -0.46
N THR A 86 22.96 -12.08 0.08
CA THR A 86 22.18 -12.73 1.15
C THR A 86 22.30 -12.01 2.48
N MET A 87 23.49 -11.51 2.83
CA MET A 87 23.69 -10.71 4.04
C MET A 87 22.86 -9.43 4.00
N LEU A 88 22.91 -8.68 2.90
CA LEU A 88 22.16 -7.44 2.74
C LEU A 88 20.64 -7.71 2.74
N SER A 89 20.20 -8.75 2.04
CA SER A 89 18.78 -9.13 1.99
C SER A 89 18.24 -9.51 3.37
N LYS A 90 19.04 -10.22 4.20
CA LYS A 90 18.61 -10.66 5.54
C LYS A 90 18.38 -9.49 6.49
N ASP A 91 19.26 -8.48 6.46
CA ASP A 91 19.10 -7.25 7.26
C ASP A 91 17.82 -6.50 6.88
N PHE A 92 17.51 -6.43 5.57
CA PHE A 92 16.28 -5.81 5.07
C PHE A 92 15.02 -6.61 5.41
N ILE A 93 15.05 -7.94 5.29
CA ILE A 93 13.91 -8.80 5.66
C ILE A 93 13.56 -8.62 7.14
N LEU A 94 14.56 -8.53 8.02
CA LEU A 94 14.33 -8.29 9.46
C LEU A 94 13.61 -6.96 9.68
N LEU A 95 14.08 -5.88 9.03
CA LEU A 95 13.45 -4.56 9.10
C LEU A 95 12.00 -4.58 8.60
N VAL A 96 11.74 -5.25 7.48
CA VAL A 96 10.38 -5.39 6.92
C VAL A 96 9.48 -6.23 7.82
N ALA A 97 10.00 -7.29 8.43
CA ALA A 97 9.26 -8.13 9.37
C ALA A 97 8.84 -7.35 10.63
N ILE A 98 9.76 -6.55 11.18
CA ILE A 98 9.45 -5.67 12.32
C ILE A 98 8.40 -4.62 11.92
N ALA A 99 8.55 -4.01 10.74
CA ALA A 99 7.58 -3.06 10.22
C ALA A 99 6.18 -3.70 10.06
N LEU A 100 6.10 -4.92 9.55
CA LEU A 100 4.84 -5.67 9.42
C LEU A 100 4.21 -6.01 10.79
N ALA A 101 5.03 -6.42 11.75
CA ALA A 101 4.57 -6.72 13.10
C ALA A 101 3.92 -5.51 13.80
N VAL A 102 4.42 -4.30 13.52
CA VAL A 102 3.86 -3.05 14.05
C VAL A 102 2.69 -2.55 13.19
N ALA A 103 2.80 -2.63 11.85
CA ALA A 103 1.79 -2.11 10.94
C ALA A 103 0.47 -2.91 11.00
N ALA A 104 0.52 -4.24 11.14
CA ALA A 104 -0.67 -5.08 11.18
C ALA A 104 -1.67 -4.71 12.29
N PRO A 105 -1.28 -4.61 13.58
CA PRO A 105 -2.21 -4.21 14.65
C PRO A 105 -2.70 -2.77 14.50
N VAL A 106 -1.85 -1.85 14.04
CA VAL A 106 -2.24 -0.45 13.80
C VAL A 106 -3.29 -0.36 12.70
N ALA A 107 -3.07 -1.06 11.58
CA ALA A 107 -4.01 -1.12 10.46
C ALA A 107 -5.33 -1.78 10.87
N TRP A 108 -5.28 -2.86 11.66
CA TRP A 108 -6.47 -3.47 12.24
C TRP A 108 -7.28 -2.48 13.09
N TYR A 109 -6.62 -1.77 14.01
CA TYR A 109 -7.26 -0.80 14.88
C TYR A 109 -7.90 0.36 14.10
N CYS A 110 -7.18 0.92 13.13
CA CYS A 110 -7.71 1.97 12.26
C CYS A 110 -8.92 1.51 11.45
N MET A 111 -8.86 0.32 10.85
CA MET A 111 -9.99 -0.21 10.08
C MET A 111 -11.20 -0.50 10.97
N GLN A 112 -10.99 -1.06 12.16
CA GLN A 112 -12.09 -1.33 13.09
C GLN A 112 -12.82 -0.04 13.46
N ARG A 113 -12.06 1.01 13.78
CA ARG A 113 -12.61 2.33 14.13
C ARG A 113 -13.32 3.00 12.95
N TRP A 114 -12.83 2.78 11.73
CA TRP A 114 -13.49 3.26 10.51
C TRP A 114 -14.80 2.52 10.23
N LEU A 115 -14.82 1.20 10.41
CA LEU A 115 -16.01 0.35 10.23
C LEU A 115 -17.10 0.58 11.29
N GLU A 116 -16.77 1.14 12.46
CA GLU A 116 -17.77 1.49 13.48
C GLU A 116 -18.78 2.53 13.00
N HIS A 117 -18.41 3.38 12.03
CA HIS A 117 -19.29 4.39 11.43
C HIS A 117 -20.25 3.82 10.38
N PHE A 118 -20.14 2.54 10.03
CA PHE A 118 -20.99 1.88 9.04
C PHE A 118 -21.94 0.88 9.71
N ALA A 119 -23.23 0.93 9.33
CA ALA A 119 -24.27 0.03 9.83
C ALA A 119 -24.05 -1.44 9.40
N TYR A 120 -23.29 -1.66 8.31
CA TYR A 120 -22.92 -2.99 7.82
C TYR A 120 -21.42 -3.23 8.04
N ARG A 121 -21.08 -4.02 9.07
CA ARG A 121 -19.68 -4.33 9.43
C ARG A 121 -19.21 -5.56 8.67
N THR A 122 -18.27 -5.40 7.74
CA THR A 122 -17.58 -6.55 7.14
C THR A 122 -16.50 -7.02 8.11
N THR A 123 -16.48 -8.31 8.45
CA THR A 123 -15.41 -8.91 9.25
C THR A 123 -14.11 -8.88 8.45
N ILE A 124 -13.12 -8.12 8.92
CA ILE A 124 -11.79 -8.10 8.30
C ILE A 124 -11.16 -9.48 8.51
N ALA A 125 -11.00 -10.21 7.42
CA ALA A 125 -10.40 -11.52 7.49
C ALA A 125 -8.87 -11.39 7.61
N TRP A 126 -8.28 -12.14 8.54
CA TRP A 126 -6.84 -12.06 8.85
C TRP A 126 -5.94 -12.36 7.63
N TRP A 127 -6.44 -13.12 6.65
CA TRP A 127 -5.73 -13.43 5.41
C TRP A 127 -5.35 -12.18 4.60
N ILE A 128 -6.09 -11.07 4.73
CA ILE A 128 -5.79 -9.81 4.03
C ILE A 128 -4.45 -9.26 4.49
N PHE A 129 -4.16 -9.30 5.80
CA PHE A 129 -2.85 -8.89 6.33
C PHE A 129 -1.75 -9.85 5.90
N ALA A 130 -2.04 -11.15 5.82
CA ALA A 130 -1.07 -12.13 5.35
C ALA A 130 -0.71 -11.90 3.88
N VAL A 131 -1.69 -11.70 3.00
CA VAL A 131 -1.46 -11.43 1.56
C VAL A 131 -0.78 -10.07 1.37
N ALA A 132 -1.23 -9.02 2.07
CA ALA A 132 -0.61 -7.71 1.99
C ALA A 132 0.85 -7.77 2.48
N GLY A 133 1.10 -8.41 3.62
CA GLY A 133 2.44 -8.58 4.17
C GLY A 133 3.35 -9.41 3.27
N LEU A 134 2.84 -10.50 2.72
CA LEU A 134 3.60 -11.35 1.80
C LEU A 134 3.92 -10.60 0.51
N SER A 135 2.98 -9.85 -0.04
CA SER A 135 3.21 -9.02 -1.24
C SER A 135 4.24 -7.91 -0.98
N ALA A 136 4.16 -7.21 0.15
CA ALA A 136 5.14 -6.20 0.55
C ALA A 136 6.54 -6.80 0.72
N MET A 137 6.61 -7.98 1.34
CA MET A 137 7.88 -8.69 1.54
C MET A 137 8.48 -9.14 0.20
N LEU A 138 7.66 -9.59 -0.74
CA LEU A 138 8.07 -9.95 -2.10
C LEU A 138 8.63 -8.73 -2.86
N ILE A 139 7.93 -7.59 -2.81
CA ILE A 139 8.37 -6.35 -3.46
C ILE A 139 9.70 -5.86 -2.87
N ALA A 140 9.83 -5.87 -1.54
CA ALA A 140 11.06 -5.48 -0.86
C ALA A 140 12.23 -6.42 -1.25
N LEU A 141 12.01 -7.73 -1.23
CA LEU A 141 13.00 -8.73 -1.64
C LEU A 141 13.46 -8.54 -3.08
N LEU A 142 12.52 -8.35 -4.02
CA LEU A 142 12.84 -8.12 -5.42
C LEU A 142 13.67 -6.85 -5.60
N THR A 143 13.26 -5.75 -4.96
CA THR A 143 13.94 -4.46 -5.04
C THR A 143 15.36 -4.52 -4.48
N VAL A 144 15.52 -5.09 -3.27
CA VAL A 144 16.81 -5.21 -2.61
C VAL A 144 17.72 -6.20 -3.32
N SER A 145 17.20 -7.35 -3.76
CA SER A 145 17.99 -8.34 -4.50
C SER A 145 18.53 -7.76 -5.80
N PHE A 146 17.68 -7.05 -6.55
CA PHE A 146 18.10 -6.40 -7.79
C PHE A 146 19.20 -5.36 -7.54
N GLN A 147 19.05 -4.54 -6.49
CA GLN A 147 20.04 -3.52 -6.13
C GLN A 147 21.34 -4.12 -5.59
N ALA A 148 21.25 -5.16 -4.76
CA ALA A 148 22.41 -5.84 -4.19
C ALA A 148 23.22 -6.54 -5.28
N VAL A 149 22.56 -7.19 -6.25
CA VAL A 149 23.21 -7.78 -7.42
C VAL A 149 23.87 -6.69 -8.26
N LYS A 150 23.15 -5.59 -8.54
CA LYS A 150 23.71 -4.46 -9.31
C LYS A 150 24.92 -3.82 -8.60
N ALA A 151 24.88 -3.67 -7.28
CA ALA A 151 25.98 -3.15 -6.48
C ALA A 151 27.16 -4.14 -6.40
N ALA A 152 26.90 -5.44 -6.35
CA ALA A 152 27.94 -6.47 -6.36
C ALA A 152 28.63 -6.61 -7.73
N LEU A 153 27.87 -6.41 -8.82
CA LEU A 153 28.36 -6.41 -10.20
C LEU A 153 29.00 -5.08 -10.61
N ALA A 154 28.64 -3.97 -9.95
CA ALA A 154 29.30 -2.69 -10.16
C ALA A 154 30.80 -2.87 -9.89
N SER A 155 31.59 -2.76 -10.95
CA SER A 155 33.01 -3.03 -10.92
C SER A 155 33.70 -2.08 -9.93
N PRO A 156 34.48 -2.59 -8.96
CA PRO A 156 35.17 -1.78 -7.93
C PRO A 156 36.25 -0.86 -8.52
N VAL A 157 36.56 -1.01 -9.81
CA VAL A 157 37.60 -0.25 -10.51
C VAL A 157 37.26 1.24 -10.68
N LYS A 158 35.99 1.64 -10.62
CA LYS A 158 35.61 3.07 -10.71
C LYS A 158 35.60 3.81 -9.36
N SER A 159 35.46 3.13 -8.22
CA SER A 159 35.44 3.82 -6.92
C SER A 159 36.84 4.18 -6.39
N LEU A 160 37.90 3.62 -6.99
CA LEU A 160 39.30 3.92 -6.65
C LEU A 160 39.94 4.98 -7.55
N ARG A 161 39.24 5.47 -8.59
CA ARG A 161 39.75 6.46 -9.54
C ARG A 161 39.08 7.83 -9.38
N VAL A 162 38.46 8.07 -8.23
CA VAL A 162 37.95 9.39 -7.84
C VAL A 162 38.69 9.80 -6.57
N GLU A 163 40.01 9.91 -6.73
CA GLU A 163 40.80 10.95 -6.07
C GLU A 163 41.08 12.00 -7.13
#